data_AF-A0A947N396-F1
#
_entry.id   AF-A0A947N396-F1
#
_cell.length_a   1.000
_cell.length_b   1.000
_cell.length_c   1.000
_cell.angle_alpha   90.00
_cell.angle_beta   90.00
_cell.angle_gamma   90.00
#
_symmetry.space_group_name_H-M   'P 1'
#
loop_
_entity.id
_entity.type
_entity.pdbx_description
1 polymer ?
#
loop_
_entity_poly.entity_id
_entity_poly.type
_entity_poly.pdbx_seq_one_letter_code
_entity_poly.pdbx_strand_id
1 'polypeptide(L)'
;WDGEGMPVLHLVLYCPRQPRSRKKSLIEHLSRAFSETVGHDDWWPIIHILEYPYDNLGIHGQISWEAHPEDKGRKFYYDLPED
;
A
#
# COMPACT_ATOMS: atom_id res chain seq x y z
N TRP A 1 -18.00 10.67 1.15
CA TRP A 1 -18.93 9.88 1.96
C TRP A 1 -19.97 10.84 2.48
N ASP A 2 -21.23 10.58 2.18
CA ASP A 2 -22.41 11.41 2.46
C ASP A 2 -23.19 10.94 3.70
N GLY A 3 -22.74 9.88 4.36
CA GLY A 3 -23.29 9.42 5.64
C GLY A 3 -24.41 8.38 5.55
N GLU A 4 -24.92 8.05 4.37
CA GLU A 4 -26.09 7.16 4.20
C GLU A 4 -25.78 5.81 3.52
N GLY A 5 -24.52 5.51 3.25
CA GLY A 5 -24.07 4.21 2.74
C GLY A 5 -23.50 3.29 3.84
N MET A 6 -23.46 1.98 3.57
CA MET A 6 -22.86 0.97 4.46
C MET A 6 -21.46 1.42 4.94
N PRO A 7 -21.05 1.11 6.18
CA PRO A 7 -19.75 1.54 6.71
C PRO A 7 -18.63 0.79 5.99
N VAL A 8 -18.17 1.39 4.90
CA VAL A 8 -17.01 0.94 4.13
C VAL A 8 -15.76 1.36 4.88
N LEU A 9 -14.94 0.39 5.27
CA LEU A 9 -13.62 0.68 5.82
C LEU A 9 -12.72 1.21 4.71
N HIS A 10 -12.28 2.45 4.80
CA HIS A 10 -11.27 2.99 3.90
C HIS A 10 -9.88 2.93 4.57
N LEU A 11 -9.02 2.04 4.07
CA LEU A 11 -7.60 1.97 4.44
C LEU A 11 -6.76 2.76 3.46
N VAL A 12 -5.89 3.63 3.97
CA VAL A 12 -4.84 4.28 3.19
C VAL A 12 -3.48 3.78 3.67
N LEU A 13 -2.73 3.15 2.77
CA LEU A 13 -1.41 2.60 3.01
C LEU A 13 -0.37 3.50 2.39
N TYR A 14 0.41 4.16 3.24
CA TYR A 14 1.57 4.95 2.85
C TYR A 14 2.79 4.05 2.88
N CYS A 15 3.37 3.76 1.72
CA CYS A 15 4.54 2.88 1.65
C CYS A 15 5.51 3.29 0.55
N PRO A 16 6.79 2.86 0.65
CA PRO A 16 7.68 2.94 -0.49
C PRO A 16 7.16 2.08 -1.65
N ARG A 17 7.46 2.48 -2.89
CA ARG A 17 6.96 1.79 -4.10
C ARG A 17 7.27 0.29 -4.08
N GLN A 18 6.26 -0.53 -4.37
CA GLN A 18 6.34 -2.00 -4.39
C GLN A 18 6.06 -2.56 -5.81
N PRO A 19 6.51 -3.79 -6.13
CA PRO A 19 6.07 -4.52 -7.32
C PRO A 19 4.55 -4.71 -7.36
N ARG A 20 3.96 -4.75 -8.56
CA ARG A 20 2.51 -4.94 -8.76
C ARG A 20 2.00 -6.22 -8.11
N SER A 21 2.75 -7.32 -8.23
CA SER A 21 2.45 -8.60 -7.58
C SER A 21 2.32 -8.50 -6.06
N ARG A 22 3.22 -7.75 -5.40
CA ARG A 22 3.13 -7.50 -3.95
C ARG A 22 1.92 -6.66 -3.57
N LYS A 23 1.58 -5.63 -4.37
CA LYS A 23 0.37 -4.82 -4.13
C LYS A 23 -0.88 -5.68 -4.21
N LYS A 24 -0.98 -6.53 -5.24
CA LYS A 24 -2.10 -7.48 -5.40
C LYS A 24 -2.22 -8.41 -4.19
N SER A 25 -1.12 -9.03 -3.77
CA SER A 25 -1.09 -9.91 -2.59
C SER A 25 -1.47 -9.17 -1.29
N LEU A 26 -1.02 -7.93 -1.11
CA LEU A 26 -1.37 -7.11 0.04
C LEU A 26 -2.87 -6.78 0.08
N ILE A 27 -3.43 -6.35 -1.06
CA ILE A 27 -4.85 -6.06 -1.21
C ILE A 27 -5.68 -7.31 -0.90
N GLU A 28 -5.33 -8.45 -1.50
CA GLU A 28 -6.03 -9.72 -1.26
C GLU A 28 -6.02 -10.12 0.21
N HIS A 29 -4.86 -10.05 0.87
CA HIS A 29 -4.75 -10.39 2.29
C HIS A 29 -5.58 -9.48 3.20
N LEU A 30 -5.53 -8.17 2.96
CA LEU A 30 -6.29 -7.20 3.76
C LEU A 30 -7.80 -7.34 3.53
N SER A 31 -8.22 -7.55 2.28
CA SER A 31 -9.63 -7.79 1.94
C SER A 31 -10.13 -9.07 2.60
N ARG A 32 -9.38 -10.17 2.52
CA ARG A 32 -9.75 -11.42 3.17
C ARG A 32 -9.85 -11.26 4.69
N ALA A 33 -8.86 -10.64 5.31
CA ALA A 33 -8.87 -10.41 6.76
C ALA A 33 -10.07 -9.55 7.19
N PHE A 34 -10.44 -8.53 6.40
CA PHE A 34 -11.64 -7.75 6.65
C PHE A 34 -12.90 -8.63 6.59
N SER A 35 -13.10 -9.38 5.50
CA SER A 35 -14.28 -10.22 5.33
C SER A 35 -14.40 -11.27 6.44
N GLU A 36 -13.29 -11.92 6.81
CA GLU A 36 -13.25 -12.93 7.88
C GLU A 36 -13.57 -12.33 9.26
N THR A 37 -13.15 -11.08 9.52
CA THR A 37 -13.34 -10.43 10.84
C THR A 37 -14.72 -9.80 10.98
N VAL A 38 -15.22 -9.18 9.91
CA VAL A 38 -16.44 -8.37 9.94
C VAL A 38 -17.69 -9.24 9.74
N GLY A 39 -17.60 -10.30 8.93
CA GLY A 39 -18.71 -11.25 8.74
C GLY A 39 -19.96 -10.66 8.08
N HIS A 40 -19.82 -9.57 7.32
CA HIS A 40 -20.89 -8.95 6.55
C HIS A 40 -20.56 -9.01 5.06
N ASP A 41 -21.32 -9.80 4.29
CA ASP A 41 -21.04 -10.09 2.87
C ASP A 41 -21.17 -8.85 1.97
N ASP A 42 -22.02 -7.89 2.36
CA ASP A 42 -22.21 -6.66 1.60
C ASP A 42 -21.25 -5.54 2.02
N TRP A 43 -20.31 -5.80 2.93
CA TRP A 43 -19.31 -4.83 3.35
C TRP A 43 -17.98 -5.18 2.71
N TRP A 44 -17.30 -4.16 2.19
CA TRP A 44 -15.96 -4.33 1.62
C TRP A 44 -15.03 -3.21 2.10
N PRO A 45 -13.73 -3.48 2.20
CA PRO A 45 -12.76 -2.42 2.43
C PRO A 45 -12.41 -1.74 1.10
N ILE A 46 -12.19 -0.44 1.14
CA ILE A 46 -11.47 0.28 0.09
C ILE A 46 -10.01 0.37 0.54
N ILE A 47 -9.09 -0.19 -0.25
CA ILE A 47 -7.65 -0.17 0.04
C ILE A 47 -6.96 0.74 -0.97
N HIS A 48 -6.48 1.88 -0.49
CA HIS A 48 -5.75 2.87 -1.28
C HIS A 48 -4.26 2.79 -0.93
N ILE A 49 -3.40 2.53 -1.93
CA ILE A 49 -1.95 2.49 -1.76
C ILE A 49 -1.36 3.80 -2.31
N LEU A 50 -0.73 4.58 -1.44
CA LEU A 50 0.01 5.79 -1.78
C LEU A 50 1.50 5.50 -1.71
N GLU A 51 2.16 5.63 -2.86
CA GLU A 51 3.56 5.26 -3.03
C GLU A 51 4.45 6.50 -3.09
N TYR A 52 5.61 6.40 -2.44
CA TYR A 52 6.63 7.44 -2.44
C TYR A 52 7.97 6.86 -2.92
N PRO A 53 8.80 7.69 -3.58
CA PRO A 53 10.18 7.33 -3.81
C PRO A 53 10.96 7.37 -2.48
N TYR A 54 12.02 6.56 -2.36
CA TYR A 54 12.77 6.39 -1.12
C TYR A 54 13.58 7.63 -0.71
N ASP A 55 13.78 8.58 -1.62
CA ASP A 55 14.37 9.89 -1.36
C ASP A 55 13.41 10.88 -0.67
N ASN A 56 12.10 10.60 -0.70
CA ASN A 56 11.06 11.40 -0.03
C ASN A 56 10.71 10.91 1.38
N LEU A 57 11.44 9.92 1.92
CA LEU A 57 11.20 9.33 3.23
C LEU A 57 12.39 9.59 4.15
N GLY A 58 12.12 10.00 5.39
CA GLY A 58 13.13 10.16 6.44
C GLY A 58 12.98 9.09 7.52
N ILE A 59 14.07 8.40 7.87
CA ILE A 59 14.12 7.39 8.93
C ILE A 59 15.29 7.72 9.86
N HIS A 60 15.03 7.86 11.16
CA HIS A 60 16.05 8.19 12.17
C HIS A 60 16.94 9.41 11.83
N GLY A 61 16.37 10.42 11.17
CA GLY A 61 17.08 11.66 10.80
C GLY A 61 17.92 11.56 9.52
N GLN A 62 17.82 10.46 8.78
CA GLN A 62 18.49 10.24 7.49
C GLN A 62 17.45 10.03 6.40
N ILE A 63 17.82 10.27 5.13
CA ILE A 63 16.98 9.87 4.01
C ILE A 63 16.88 8.33 4.01
N SER A 64 15.73 7.76 3.68
CA SER A 64 15.46 6.33 3.93
C SER A 64 16.47 5.41 3.24
N TRP A 65 16.92 5.75 2.03
CA TRP A 65 17.95 4.97 1.34
C TRP A 65 19.36 5.16 1.93
N GLU A 66 19.62 6.24 2.68
CA GLU A 66 20.88 6.41 3.42
C GLU A 66 20.92 5.47 4.63
N ALA A 67 19.78 5.33 5.31
CA ALA A 67 19.61 4.37 6.40
C ALA A 67 19.54 2.91 5.88
N HIS A 68 18.99 2.71 4.69
CA HIS A 68 18.76 1.41 4.04
C HIS A 68 19.25 1.41 2.57
N PRO A 69 20.58 1.26 2.33
CA PRO A 69 21.17 1.35 1.00
C PRO A 69 20.60 0.38 -0.05
N GLU A 70 20.04 -0.76 0.38
CA GLU A 70 19.34 -1.72 -0.45
C GLU A 70 18.14 -1.14 -1.21
N ASP A 71 17.55 -0.07 -0.67
CA ASP A 71 16.38 0.57 -1.25
C ASP A 71 16.74 1.55 -2.38
N LYS A 72 18.00 2.01 -2.44
CA LYS A 72 18.51 2.91 -3.48
C LYS A 72 18.38 2.35 -4.90
N GLY A 73 18.46 1.02 -5.03
CA GLY A 73 18.41 0.31 -6.31
C GLY A 73 17.00 -0.03 -6.81
N ARG A 74 15.96 0.21 -6.01
CA ARG A 74 14.57 -0.08 -6.39
C ARG A 74 14.06 1.02 -7.34
N LYS A 75 14.34 0.81 -8.63
CA LYS A 75 14.11 1.78 -9.72
C LYS A 75 12.66 2.28 -9.82
N PHE A 76 12.53 3.51 -10.32
CA PHE A 76 11.28 4.18 -10.67
C PHE A 76 10.50 3.45 -11.77
N TYR A 77 9.20 3.78 -11.91
CA TYR A 77 8.24 3.08 -12.76
C TYR A 77 8.62 2.93 -14.24
N TYR A 78 9.50 3.78 -14.77
CA TYR A 78 9.88 3.79 -16.17
C TYR A 78 10.88 2.69 -16.56
N ASP A 79 11.51 2.04 -15.58
CA ASP A 79 12.60 1.08 -15.83
C ASP A 79 12.22 -0.38 -15.51
N LEU A 80 10.99 -0.63 -15.06
CA LEU A 80 10.53 -1.98 -14.73
C LEU A 80 9.83 -2.60 -15.96
N PRO A 81 10.16 -3.84 -16.34
CA PRO A 81 9.40 -4.56 -17.36
C PRO A 81 7.93 -4.61 -16.94
N GLU A 82 7.02 -4.42 -17.89
CA GLU A 82 5.61 -4.71 -17.66
C GLU A 82 5.44 -6.20 -17.36
N ASP A 83 5.07 -6.52 -16.12
CA ASP A 83 4.58 -7.83 -15.69
C ASP A 83 3.06 -7.97 -15.86
#